data_AF-A0A0F5MWW6-F1
#
_entry.id   AF-A0A0F5MWW6-F1
#
_cell.length_a   1.000
_cell.length_b   1.000
_cell.length_c   1.000
_cell.angle_alpha   90.00
_cell.angle_beta   90.00
_cell.angle_gamma   90.00
#
_symmetry.space_group_name_H-M   'P 1'
#
loop_
_entity.id
_entity.type
_entity.pdbx_description
1 polymer ?
#
loop_
_entity_poly.entity_id
_entity_poly.type
_entity_poly.pdbx_seq_one_letter_code
_entity_poly.pdbx_strand_id
1 'polypeptide(L)'
;MEVLLLGTGSADGWPNPFCRCASCSTAAHVRGQTAALIDDVLVLDCGPEAPRAALRFGRSLAGVRHILFTHGHPDHVGPAALLMRHWTGATEPLDVVGPPSALQQCEHWVGPDDPVRFTTVRAGDRIRLGDYDIRVLAANHGADIGGDAVLYDLESDDGRIFWATDTGPLPDATYAGAAGAGYDAVFLEETFGTYTAHGTEHHDLPGFADTVARLRTVGAVSDTTDVVAIHLSHHNPPEPELAAVLSDSGARPGRDGEVVRVGAGGARPIRTLVLGGARSGKSAHAEALLAAEPAVTYLATGGIREGDSEWAQRVRLHRARRPDSWRTVETTDVASELRSAAHPLLLDCLGTWLTARMDQHRVWDGGALDGVHADIDELVAAWQDCPAHAAAVSNEVGSGVVPATASGRLFRDLLGVLNARMAAASDEVVLMVAGRPLRLPVTAP
;
A
#
# COMPACT_ATOMS: atom_id res chain seq x y z
N MET A 1 4.25 -0.31 -12.62
CA MET A 1 2.88 0.22 -12.81
C MET A 1 2.36 0.71 -11.46
N GLU A 2 1.78 1.91 -11.42
CA GLU A 2 1.13 2.52 -10.24
C GLU A 2 -0.39 2.42 -10.38
N VAL A 3 -1.07 1.77 -9.42
CA VAL A 3 -2.54 1.63 -9.39
C VAL A 3 -3.09 2.38 -8.18
N LEU A 4 -3.70 3.55 -8.40
CA LEU A 4 -4.42 4.30 -7.39
C LEU A 4 -5.87 3.80 -7.30
N LEU A 5 -6.27 3.31 -6.14
CA LEU A 5 -7.66 2.95 -5.86
C LEU A 5 -8.50 4.21 -5.62
N LEU A 6 -9.32 4.58 -6.60
CA LEU A 6 -10.22 5.74 -6.52
C LEU A 6 -11.42 5.45 -5.63
N GLY A 7 -11.85 4.19 -5.58
CA GLY A 7 -12.87 3.70 -4.67
C GLY A 7 -12.74 2.19 -4.51
N THR A 8 -13.22 1.69 -3.38
CA THR A 8 -13.11 0.27 -3.00
C THR A 8 -14.41 -0.30 -2.43
N GLY A 9 -15.46 0.50 -2.39
CA GLY A 9 -16.80 0.10 -1.93
C GLY A 9 -17.65 -0.46 -3.06
N SER A 10 -18.70 -1.18 -2.68
CA SER A 10 -19.77 -1.60 -3.59
C SER A 10 -20.60 -0.42 -4.11
N ALA A 11 -21.57 -0.69 -4.98
CA ALA A 11 -22.46 0.31 -5.60
C ALA A 11 -23.05 1.36 -4.63
N ASP A 12 -23.41 0.96 -3.43
CA ASP A 12 -24.01 1.78 -2.36
C ASP A 12 -22.99 2.44 -1.43
N GLY A 13 -21.70 2.15 -1.62
CA GLY A 13 -20.59 2.58 -0.78
C GLY A 13 -20.60 1.93 0.60
N TRP A 14 -19.56 2.22 1.39
CA TRP A 14 -19.46 1.78 2.78
C TRP A 14 -18.80 2.86 3.64
N PRO A 15 -19.48 3.45 4.65
CA PRO A 15 -20.81 3.13 5.17
C PRO A 15 -21.96 3.48 4.21
N ASN A 16 -22.97 2.59 4.15
CA ASN A 16 -24.22 2.85 3.45
C ASN A 16 -25.04 3.92 4.21
N PRO A 17 -25.50 5.01 3.55
CA PRO A 17 -26.13 6.16 4.20
C PRO A 17 -27.48 5.88 4.87
N PHE A 18 -28.12 4.75 4.53
CA PHE A 18 -29.41 4.34 5.10
C PHE A 18 -29.27 3.19 6.10
N CYS A 19 -28.06 2.67 6.32
CA CYS A 19 -27.81 1.55 7.19
C CYS A 19 -27.37 1.98 8.60
N ARG A 20 -27.69 1.16 9.60
CA ARG A 20 -27.28 1.33 11.01
C ARG A 20 -26.60 0.10 11.59
N CYS A 21 -26.08 -0.80 10.75
CA CYS A 21 -25.38 -2.00 11.21
C CYS A 21 -24.08 -1.63 11.95
N ALA A 22 -23.50 -2.60 12.67
CA ALA A 22 -22.26 -2.40 13.40
C ALA A 22 -21.13 -1.93 12.46
N SER A 23 -21.06 -2.50 11.27
CA SER A 23 -20.08 -2.13 10.24
C SER A 23 -20.19 -0.66 9.83
N CYS A 24 -21.37 -0.19 9.43
CA CYS A 24 -21.59 1.22 9.05
C CYS A 24 -21.40 2.21 10.20
N SER A 25 -21.85 1.85 11.40
CA SER A 25 -21.78 2.74 12.58
C SER A 25 -20.37 2.89 13.16
N THR A 26 -19.45 1.99 12.83
CA THR A 26 -18.06 2.00 13.29
C THR A 26 -17.05 2.33 12.20
N ALA A 27 -17.50 2.49 10.95
CA ALA A 27 -16.63 2.85 9.82
C ALA A 27 -15.91 4.18 10.07
N ALA A 28 -14.58 4.16 10.00
CA ALA A 28 -13.74 5.34 10.22
C ALA A 28 -13.63 6.22 8.96
N HIS A 29 -13.87 5.64 7.78
CA HIS A 29 -13.69 6.25 6.48
C HIS A 29 -14.85 5.86 5.55
N VAL A 30 -15.06 6.67 4.51
CA VAL A 30 -16.01 6.38 3.44
C VAL A 30 -15.27 5.71 2.31
N ARG A 31 -15.81 4.59 1.83
CA ARG A 31 -15.43 3.88 0.62
C ARG A 31 -16.41 4.24 -0.48
N GLY A 32 -15.91 4.89 -1.52
CA GLY A 32 -16.64 5.21 -2.74
C GLY A 32 -16.70 4.03 -3.69
N GLN A 33 -17.49 4.18 -4.75
CA GLN A 33 -17.70 3.17 -5.78
C GLN A 33 -16.40 2.71 -6.43
N THR A 34 -16.28 1.40 -6.65
CA THR A 34 -15.03 0.77 -7.06
C THR A 34 -14.52 1.28 -8.41
N ALA A 35 -13.31 1.83 -8.39
CA ALA A 35 -12.66 2.41 -9.55
C ALA A 35 -11.16 2.52 -9.29
N ALA A 36 -10.35 2.55 -10.35
CA ALA A 36 -8.90 2.75 -10.23
C ALA A 36 -8.33 3.65 -11.33
N LEU A 37 -7.22 4.31 -11.03
CA LEU A 37 -6.40 5.08 -11.96
C LEU A 37 -5.02 4.44 -12.05
N ILE A 38 -4.61 4.06 -13.26
CA ILE A 38 -3.33 3.43 -13.54
C ILE A 38 -2.42 4.42 -14.26
N ASP A 39 -1.23 4.64 -13.69
CA ASP A 39 -0.15 5.51 -14.18
C ASP A 39 -0.62 6.91 -14.63
N ASP A 40 -1.69 7.43 -14.02
CA ASP A 40 -2.37 8.68 -14.40
C ASP A 40 -2.90 8.74 -15.86
N VAL A 41 -2.93 7.60 -16.57
CA VAL A 41 -3.28 7.52 -18.00
C VAL A 41 -4.46 6.61 -18.32
N LEU A 42 -4.78 5.62 -17.48
CA LEU A 42 -5.85 4.66 -17.70
C LEU A 42 -6.79 4.61 -16.48
N VAL A 43 -8.10 4.76 -16.71
CA VAL A 43 -9.12 4.58 -15.65
C VAL A 43 -9.84 3.25 -15.84
N LEU A 44 -9.89 2.45 -14.78
CA LEU A 44 -10.76 1.27 -14.67
C LEU A 44 -12.05 1.69 -13.96
N ASP A 45 -13.19 1.43 -14.60
CA ASP A 45 -14.54 1.73 -14.14
C ASP A 45 -14.73 3.19 -13.70
N CYS A 46 -14.89 4.07 -14.69
CA CYS A 46 -15.10 5.50 -14.45
C CYS A 46 -16.56 5.80 -14.01
N GLY A 47 -16.90 5.40 -12.78
CA GLY A 47 -18.17 5.67 -12.13
C GLY A 47 -18.39 7.15 -11.76
N PRO A 48 -19.60 7.52 -11.29
CA PRO A 48 -19.95 8.89 -10.91
C PRO A 48 -19.02 9.55 -9.89
N GLU A 49 -18.41 8.77 -8.99
CA GLU A 49 -17.48 9.27 -7.96
C GLU A 49 -16.03 9.38 -8.44
N ALA A 50 -15.61 8.59 -9.42
CA ALA A 50 -14.21 8.43 -9.83
C ALA A 50 -13.50 9.77 -10.15
N PRO A 51 -14.10 10.72 -10.93
CA PRO A 51 -13.45 12.00 -11.20
C PRO A 51 -13.17 12.84 -9.94
N ARG A 52 -14.10 12.83 -8.98
CA ARG A 52 -13.93 13.59 -7.73
C ARG A 52 -13.00 12.87 -6.77
N ALA A 53 -13.02 11.55 -6.74
CA ALA A 53 -12.10 10.74 -5.96
C ALA A 53 -10.65 11.01 -6.37
N ALA A 54 -10.34 11.04 -7.67
CA ALA A 54 -9.00 11.36 -8.16
C ALA A 54 -8.48 12.69 -7.60
N LEU A 55 -9.31 13.74 -7.65
CA LEU A 55 -8.96 15.06 -7.10
C LEU A 55 -8.81 15.04 -5.58
N ARG A 56 -9.65 14.28 -4.85
CA ARG A 56 -9.51 14.11 -3.39
C ARG A 56 -8.17 13.48 -3.01
N PHE A 57 -7.64 12.61 -3.86
CA PHE A 57 -6.32 11.97 -3.68
C PHE A 57 -5.18 12.71 -4.39
N GLY A 58 -5.42 13.96 -4.82
CA GLY A 58 -4.39 14.81 -5.41
C GLY A 58 -3.92 14.39 -6.79
N ARG A 59 -4.71 13.61 -7.53
CA ARG A 59 -4.44 13.22 -8.93
C ARG A 59 -5.33 13.97 -9.90
N SER A 60 -4.76 14.31 -11.05
CA SER A 60 -5.45 14.95 -12.16
C SER A 60 -5.83 13.90 -13.20
N LEU A 61 -7.07 13.96 -13.73
CA LEU A 61 -7.47 13.12 -14.85
C LEU A 61 -7.15 13.72 -16.24
N ALA A 62 -6.47 14.88 -16.30
CA ALA A 62 -6.13 15.52 -17.57
C ALA A 62 -5.20 14.66 -18.45
N GLY A 63 -4.38 13.80 -17.81
CA GLY A 63 -3.48 12.87 -18.48
C GLY A 63 -4.14 11.61 -19.02
N VAL A 64 -5.40 11.34 -18.64
CA VAL A 64 -6.09 10.10 -19.03
C VAL A 64 -6.27 10.03 -20.55
N ARG A 65 -5.88 8.88 -21.10
CA ARG A 65 -5.98 8.49 -22.51
C ARG A 65 -6.86 7.27 -22.72
N HIS A 66 -7.13 6.50 -21.67
CA HIS A 66 -7.91 5.27 -21.76
C HIS A 66 -8.91 5.16 -20.59
N ILE A 67 -10.14 4.77 -20.89
CA ILE A 67 -11.15 4.35 -19.91
C ILE A 67 -11.59 2.94 -20.29
N LEU A 68 -11.52 2.02 -19.34
CA LEU A 68 -12.02 0.66 -19.46
C LEU A 68 -13.21 0.48 -18.51
N PHE A 69 -14.33 0.00 -19.05
CA PHE A 69 -15.50 -0.38 -18.28
C PHE A 69 -15.62 -1.91 -18.25
N THR A 70 -15.85 -2.48 -17.07
CA THR A 70 -16.09 -3.91 -16.88
C THR A 70 -17.51 -4.28 -17.28
N HIS A 71 -18.50 -3.45 -16.98
CA HIS A 71 -19.91 -3.68 -17.28
C HIS A 71 -20.75 -2.39 -17.14
N GLY A 72 -22.05 -2.48 -17.41
CA GLY A 72 -22.96 -1.33 -17.55
C GLY A 72 -23.66 -0.83 -16.28
N HIS A 73 -23.27 -1.21 -15.06
CA HIS A 73 -23.96 -0.70 -13.87
C HIS A 73 -23.62 0.77 -13.57
N PRO A 74 -24.56 1.54 -12.98
CA PRO A 74 -24.45 2.99 -12.84
C PRO A 74 -23.35 3.46 -11.88
N ASP A 75 -22.85 2.58 -11.03
CA ASP A 75 -21.72 2.81 -10.13
C ASP A 75 -20.35 2.59 -10.80
N HIS A 76 -20.30 1.87 -11.92
CA HIS A 76 -19.10 1.68 -12.73
C HIS A 76 -19.06 2.61 -13.96
N VAL A 77 -20.23 3.04 -14.45
CA VAL A 77 -20.36 3.89 -15.65
C VAL A 77 -20.94 5.26 -15.28
N GLY A 78 -20.09 6.29 -15.28
CA GLY A 78 -20.45 7.69 -15.06
C GLY A 78 -20.21 8.57 -16.30
N PRO A 79 -21.08 8.54 -17.33
CA PRO A 79 -20.84 9.23 -18.60
C PRO A 79 -20.67 10.74 -18.49
N ALA A 80 -21.17 11.35 -17.40
CA ALA A 80 -20.97 12.77 -17.10
C ALA A 80 -19.48 13.15 -17.05
N ALA A 81 -18.56 12.22 -16.77
CA ALA A 81 -17.13 12.45 -16.83
C ALA A 81 -16.65 12.86 -18.24
N LEU A 82 -17.25 12.31 -19.30
CA LEU A 82 -16.93 12.66 -20.70
C LEU A 82 -17.32 14.10 -21.01
N LEU A 83 -18.49 14.53 -20.51
CA LEU A 83 -18.94 15.91 -20.64
C LEU A 83 -18.05 16.89 -19.85
N MET A 84 -17.64 16.51 -18.63
CA MET A 84 -16.69 17.31 -17.83
C MET A 84 -15.36 17.49 -18.59
N ARG A 85 -14.87 16.44 -19.24
CA ARG A 85 -13.66 16.48 -20.07
C ARG A 85 -13.87 17.38 -21.30
N HIS A 86 -15.00 17.27 -21.99
CA HIS A 86 -15.31 18.13 -23.13
C HIS A 86 -15.25 19.62 -22.75
N TRP A 87 -15.79 20.00 -21.59
CA TRP A 87 -15.78 21.39 -21.10
C TRP A 87 -14.39 21.98 -20.85
N THR A 88 -13.34 21.16 -20.73
CA THR A 88 -11.98 21.66 -20.59
C THR A 88 -11.34 22.03 -21.93
N GLY A 89 -11.97 21.67 -23.06
CA GLY A 89 -11.40 21.84 -24.40
C GLY A 89 -10.28 20.85 -24.71
N ALA A 90 -10.25 19.68 -24.04
CA ALA A 90 -9.27 18.63 -24.30
C ALA A 90 -9.32 18.16 -25.77
N THR A 91 -8.17 18.12 -26.42
CA THR A 91 -8.05 17.80 -27.86
C THR A 91 -7.38 16.46 -28.13
N GLU A 92 -6.76 15.88 -27.10
CA GLU A 92 -6.07 14.61 -27.22
C GLU A 92 -7.06 13.45 -27.35
N PRO A 93 -6.71 12.38 -28.06
CA PRO A 93 -7.56 11.19 -28.15
C PRO A 93 -7.82 10.55 -26.79
N LEU A 94 -9.05 10.09 -26.58
CA LEU A 94 -9.48 9.25 -25.47
C LEU A 94 -10.07 7.96 -26.01
N ASP A 95 -9.54 6.83 -25.59
CA ASP A 95 -10.16 5.52 -25.80
C ASP A 95 -11.16 5.22 -24.70
N VAL A 96 -12.37 4.83 -25.07
CA VAL A 96 -13.40 4.33 -24.17
C VAL A 96 -13.74 2.91 -24.60
N VAL A 97 -13.39 1.96 -23.75
CA VAL A 97 -13.41 0.54 -24.05
C VAL A 97 -14.27 -0.20 -23.04
N GLY A 98 -15.09 -1.14 -23.49
CA GLY A 98 -15.95 -1.90 -22.61
C GLY A 98 -16.98 -2.74 -23.36
N PRO A 99 -17.84 -3.48 -22.63
CA PRO A 99 -18.93 -4.20 -23.24
C PRO A 99 -19.97 -3.22 -23.84
N PRO A 100 -20.76 -3.66 -24.85
CA PRO A 100 -21.83 -2.88 -25.46
C PRO A 100 -22.74 -2.18 -24.46
N SER A 101 -23.14 -2.86 -23.38
CA SER A 101 -24.03 -2.32 -22.34
C SER A 101 -23.48 -1.07 -21.66
N ALA A 102 -22.17 -1.00 -21.44
CA ALA A 102 -21.50 0.16 -20.88
C ALA A 102 -21.33 1.27 -21.92
N LEU A 103 -20.84 0.93 -23.12
CA LEU A 103 -20.52 1.94 -24.13
C LEU A 103 -21.77 2.68 -24.65
N GLN A 104 -22.89 1.99 -24.80
CA GLN A 104 -24.15 2.60 -25.25
C GLN A 104 -24.61 3.73 -24.31
N GLN A 105 -24.28 3.66 -23.02
CA GLN A 105 -24.61 4.72 -22.06
C GLN A 105 -23.74 5.97 -22.24
N CYS A 106 -22.56 5.84 -22.86
CA CYS A 106 -21.60 6.91 -23.07
C CYS A 106 -21.79 7.64 -24.41
N GLU A 107 -22.28 6.98 -25.45
CA GLU A 107 -22.33 7.51 -26.83
C GLU A 107 -23.03 8.88 -26.91
N HIS A 108 -24.13 9.07 -26.17
CA HIS A 108 -24.89 10.33 -26.18
C HIS A 108 -24.25 11.48 -25.40
N TRP A 109 -23.15 11.22 -24.68
CA TRP A 109 -22.42 12.21 -23.88
C TRP A 109 -21.22 12.80 -24.60
N VAL A 110 -20.95 12.34 -25.82
CA VAL A 110 -19.81 12.73 -26.63
C VAL A 110 -20.30 13.48 -27.86
N GLY A 111 -19.72 14.64 -28.13
CA GLY A 111 -20.00 15.44 -29.32
C GLY A 111 -19.44 14.80 -30.60
N PRO A 112 -19.96 15.15 -31.78
CA PRO A 112 -19.52 14.56 -33.05
C PRO A 112 -18.03 14.81 -33.39
N ASP A 113 -17.46 15.90 -32.87
CA ASP A 113 -16.06 16.29 -33.09
C ASP A 113 -15.17 16.00 -31.87
N ASP A 114 -15.72 15.39 -30.81
CA ASP A 114 -14.93 15.04 -29.65
C ASP A 114 -13.93 13.94 -30.01
N PRO A 115 -12.67 14.04 -29.57
CA PRO A 115 -11.62 13.08 -29.89
C PRO A 115 -11.77 11.82 -29.02
N VAL A 116 -12.93 11.17 -29.04
CA VAL A 116 -13.26 9.98 -28.25
C VAL A 116 -13.52 8.80 -29.19
N ARG A 117 -12.82 7.69 -28.96
CA ARG A 117 -12.96 6.45 -29.72
C ARG A 117 -13.57 5.37 -28.84
N PHE A 118 -14.70 4.83 -29.28
CA PHE A 118 -15.34 3.70 -28.62
C PHE A 118 -14.84 2.36 -29.20
N THR A 119 -14.45 1.43 -28.33
CA THR A 119 -14.05 0.06 -28.73
C THR A 119 -14.80 -0.96 -27.88
N THR A 120 -15.72 -1.68 -28.51
CA THR A 120 -16.45 -2.77 -27.86
C THR A 120 -15.54 -3.97 -27.61
N VAL A 121 -15.65 -4.60 -26.44
CA VAL A 121 -14.96 -5.86 -26.11
C VAL A 121 -15.90 -6.92 -25.54
N ARG A 122 -15.49 -8.18 -25.65
CA ARG A 122 -16.14 -9.37 -25.09
C ARG A 122 -15.09 -10.30 -24.49
N ALA A 123 -15.52 -11.19 -23.60
CA ALA A 123 -14.65 -12.23 -23.07
C ALA A 123 -13.99 -13.05 -24.20
N GLY A 124 -12.66 -13.21 -24.13
CA GLY A 124 -11.82 -13.83 -25.15
C GLY A 124 -11.09 -12.84 -26.05
N ASP A 125 -11.47 -11.56 -26.04
CA ASP A 125 -10.78 -10.52 -26.82
C ASP A 125 -9.40 -10.19 -26.24
N ARG A 126 -8.54 -9.64 -27.09
CA ARG A 126 -7.26 -9.06 -26.71
C ARG A 126 -7.08 -7.73 -27.42
N ILE A 127 -6.70 -6.70 -26.67
CA ILE A 127 -6.53 -5.34 -27.16
C ILE A 127 -5.20 -4.77 -26.67
N ARG A 128 -4.71 -3.73 -27.36
CA ARG A 128 -3.56 -2.95 -26.91
C ARG A 128 -3.94 -1.49 -26.80
N LEU A 129 -3.68 -0.89 -25.64
CA LEU A 129 -3.95 0.52 -25.35
C LEU A 129 -2.66 1.14 -24.81
N GLY A 130 -1.98 1.92 -25.66
CA GLY A 130 -0.64 2.42 -25.33
C GLY A 130 0.34 1.29 -25.01
N ASP A 131 0.86 1.31 -23.79
CA ASP A 131 1.83 0.33 -23.27
C ASP A 131 1.17 -0.90 -22.62
N TYR A 132 -0.17 -0.92 -22.54
CA TYR A 132 -0.93 -2.01 -21.93
C TYR A 132 -1.39 -3.04 -22.96
N ASP A 133 -1.01 -4.30 -22.74
CA ASP A 133 -1.58 -5.46 -23.39
C ASP A 133 -2.68 -6.04 -22.49
N ILE A 134 -3.91 -6.09 -22.99
CA ILE A 134 -5.09 -6.38 -22.19
C ILE A 134 -5.80 -7.60 -22.75
N ARG A 135 -5.97 -8.63 -21.92
CA ARG A 135 -6.84 -9.77 -22.20
C ARG A 135 -8.16 -9.58 -21.48
N VAL A 136 -9.24 -9.80 -22.22
CA VAL A 136 -10.61 -9.63 -21.71
C VAL A 136 -11.11 -11.00 -21.28
N LEU A 137 -11.37 -11.17 -19.99
CA LEU A 137 -11.79 -12.44 -19.38
C LEU A 137 -13.28 -12.42 -19.05
N ALA A 138 -13.87 -13.61 -18.91
CA ALA A 138 -15.29 -13.73 -18.57
C ALA A 138 -15.55 -13.32 -17.12
N ALA A 139 -16.59 -12.52 -16.91
CA ALA A 139 -17.18 -12.34 -15.58
C ALA A 139 -18.28 -13.38 -15.36
N ASN A 140 -18.50 -13.78 -14.11
CA ASN A 140 -19.78 -14.32 -13.68
C ASN A 140 -20.58 -13.14 -13.15
N HIS A 141 -21.21 -12.40 -14.05
CA HIS A 141 -22.10 -11.28 -13.74
C HIS A 141 -22.94 -10.93 -14.97
N GLY A 142 -24.26 -10.97 -14.85
CA GLY A 142 -25.17 -10.29 -15.78
C GLY A 142 -26.05 -11.17 -16.66
N ALA A 143 -27.34 -11.12 -16.36
CA ALA A 143 -28.42 -11.09 -17.36
C ALA A 143 -29.51 -10.04 -17.03
N ASP A 144 -29.71 -9.68 -15.75
CA ASP A 144 -30.97 -9.05 -15.33
C ASP A 144 -30.96 -7.51 -15.23
N ILE A 145 -29.81 -6.82 -15.02
CA ILE A 145 -29.80 -5.36 -14.75
C ILE A 145 -28.66 -4.55 -15.45
N GLY A 146 -27.57 -5.19 -15.93
CA GLY A 146 -26.40 -4.49 -16.48
C GLY A 146 -25.90 -4.96 -17.85
N GLY A 147 -26.55 -5.97 -18.44
CA GLY A 147 -26.09 -6.59 -19.69
C GLY A 147 -24.85 -7.45 -19.50
N ASP A 148 -23.96 -7.47 -20.48
CA ASP A 148 -22.72 -8.23 -20.47
C ASP A 148 -21.63 -7.60 -19.58
N ALA A 149 -20.85 -8.46 -18.91
CA ALA A 149 -19.74 -8.10 -18.05
C ALA A 149 -18.45 -8.84 -18.41
N VAL A 150 -17.32 -8.17 -18.20
CA VAL A 150 -15.98 -8.69 -18.47
C VAL A 150 -15.00 -8.28 -17.37
N LEU A 151 -13.91 -9.02 -17.25
CA LEU A 151 -12.80 -8.75 -16.35
C LEU A 151 -11.53 -8.46 -17.17
N TYR A 152 -10.55 -7.79 -16.58
CA TYR A 152 -9.34 -7.38 -17.30
C TYR A 152 -8.08 -7.98 -16.68
N ASP A 153 -7.35 -8.74 -17.49
CA ASP A 153 -5.95 -9.04 -17.27
C ASP A 153 -5.13 -8.02 -18.05
N LEU A 154 -4.37 -7.20 -17.33
CA LEU A 154 -3.67 -6.06 -17.89
C LEU A 154 -2.17 -6.20 -17.59
N GLU A 155 -1.38 -6.21 -18.66
CA GLU A 155 0.07 -6.42 -18.63
C GLU A 155 0.78 -5.22 -19.27
N SER A 156 1.84 -4.72 -18.63
CA SER A 156 2.79 -3.78 -19.20
C SER A 156 4.22 -4.24 -18.91
N ASP A 157 5.21 -3.50 -19.41
CA ASP A 157 6.62 -3.76 -19.10
C ASP A 157 6.91 -3.65 -17.58
N ASP A 158 6.08 -2.90 -16.86
CA ASP A 158 6.20 -2.68 -15.42
C ASP A 158 5.26 -3.57 -14.61
N GLY A 159 4.78 -4.69 -15.14
CA GLY A 159 4.05 -5.71 -14.38
C GLY A 159 2.66 -6.04 -14.88
N ARG A 160 1.99 -6.94 -14.16
CA ARG A 160 0.72 -7.55 -14.56
C ARG A 160 -0.29 -7.53 -13.42
N ILE A 161 -1.50 -7.04 -13.70
CA ILE A 161 -2.62 -7.07 -12.76
C ILE A 161 -3.79 -7.88 -13.30
N PHE A 162 -4.62 -8.35 -12.36
CA PHE A 162 -5.95 -8.83 -12.65
C PHE A 162 -7.00 -7.94 -11.97
N TRP A 163 -7.83 -7.28 -12.75
CA TRP A 163 -8.97 -6.49 -12.28
C TRP A 163 -10.25 -7.30 -12.44
N ALA A 164 -10.74 -7.84 -11.31
CA ALA A 164 -11.88 -8.75 -11.21
C ALA A 164 -12.92 -8.20 -10.24
N THR A 165 -13.57 -7.09 -10.63
CA THR A 165 -14.65 -6.47 -9.84
C THR A 165 -16.04 -6.97 -10.26
N ASP A 166 -17.01 -6.81 -9.36
CA ASP A 166 -18.44 -7.12 -9.55
C ASP A 166 -18.68 -8.48 -10.25
N THR A 167 -18.20 -9.57 -9.61
CA THR A 167 -18.23 -10.93 -10.12
C THR A 167 -17.99 -12.00 -9.05
N GLY A 168 -18.65 -13.14 -9.11
CA GLY A 168 -18.30 -14.26 -8.23
C GLY A 168 -19.31 -15.41 -8.20
N PRO A 169 -18.89 -16.66 -8.01
CA PRO A 169 -17.54 -17.21 -8.24
C PRO A 169 -17.08 -17.04 -9.69
N LEU A 170 -15.76 -16.99 -9.93
CA LEU A 170 -15.24 -16.83 -11.30
C LEU A 170 -15.62 -18.04 -12.21
N PRO A 171 -15.93 -17.82 -13.50
CA PRO A 171 -16.15 -18.91 -14.45
C PRO A 171 -14.89 -19.76 -14.72
N ASP A 172 -15.06 -21.02 -15.10
CA ASP A 172 -13.95 -21.92 -15.49
C ASP A 172 -13.08 -21.35 -16.61
N ALA A 173 -13.69 -20.65 -17.58
CA ALA A 173 -12.97 -19.98 -18.66
C ALA A 173 -12.01 -18.89 -18.16
N THR A 174 -12.36 -18.22 -17.05
CA THR A 174 -11.55 -17.17 -16.42
C THR A 174 -10.33 -17.77 -15.74
N TYR A 175 -10.50 -18.87 -15.01
CA TYR A 175 -9.36 -19.62 -14.46
C TYR A 175 -8.42 -20.14 -15.56
N ALA A 176 -8.97 -20.60 -16.68
CA ALA A 176 -8.18 -21.03 -17.82
C ALA A 176 -7.41 -19.88 -18.47
N GLY A 177 -8.02 -18.70 -18.59
CA GLY A 177 -7.37 -17.49 -19.14
C GLY A 177 -6.29 -16.90 -18.22
N ALA A 178 -6.50 -17.00 -16.91
CA ALA A 178 -5.57 -16.53 -15.87
C ALA A 178 -4.46 -17.55 -15.54
N ALA A 179 -4.55 -18.79 -16.04
CA ALA A 179 -3.62 -19.85 -15.69
C ALA A 179 -2.16 -19.47 -16.01
N GLY A 180 -1.28 -19.60 -15.01
CA GLY A 180 0.14 -19.29 -15.10
C GLY A 180 0.46 -17.81 -15.28
N ALA A 181 -0.51 -16.91 -15.12
CA ALA A 181 -0.30 -15.48 -15.33
C ALA A 181 0.68 -14.86 -14.33
N GLY A 182 0.78 -15.41 -13.12
CA GLY A 182 1.69 -14.93 -12.07
C GLY A 182 1.52 -13.44 -11.79
N TYR A 183 0.29 -12.99 -11.53
CA TYR A 183 -0.02 -11.57 -11.34
C TYR A 183 0.80 -10.97 -10.20
N ASP A 184 1.27 -9.74 -10.38
CA ASP A 184 1.88 -8.96 -9.29
C ASP A 184 0.81 -8.50 -8.30
N ALA A 185 -0.37 -8.13 -8.80
CA ALA A 185 -1.53 -7.79 -7.97
C ALA A 185 -2.84 -8.33 -8.56
N VAL A 186 -3.74 -8.77 -7.68
CA VAL A 186 -5.10 -9.18 -8.04
C VAL A 186 -6.08 -8.33 -7.24
N PHE A 187 -6.94 -7.61 -7.95
CA PHE A 187 -8.04 -6.85 -7.37
C PHE A 187 -9.31 -7.67 -7.56
N LEU A 188 -9.79 -8.31 -6.49
CA LEU A 188 -10.91 -9.22 -6.52
C LEU A 188 -12.06 -8.66 -5.68
N GLU A 189 -13.28 -8.69 -6.20
CA GLU A 189 -14.43 -8.26 -5.43
C GLU A 189 -14.68 -9.14 -4.19
N GLU A 190 -15.14 -8.53 -3.11
CA GLU A 190 -15.63 -9.22 -1.93
C GLU A 190 -16.85 -8.47 -1.40
N THR A 191 -17.97 -8.62 -2.11
CA THR A 191 -19.12 -7.74 -1.94
C THR A 191 -19.88 -8.04 -0.65
N PHE A 192 -20.19 -9.31 -0.37
CA PHE A 192 -21.19 -9.67 0.61
C PHE A 192 -20.66 -10.05 1.99
N GLY A 193 -19.35 -10.08 2.20
CA GLY A 193 -18.79 -10.25 3.54
C GLY A 193 -19.29 -11.53 4.22
N THR A 194 -20.02 -11.35 5.32
CA THR A 194 -20.60 -12.45 6.11
C THR A 194 -22.00 -12.88 5.64
N TYR A 195 -22.58 -12.20 4.67
CA TYR A 195 -23.94 -12.48 4.19
C TYR A 195 -23.92 -13.52 3.08
N THR A 196 -24.07 -14.80 3.43
CA THR A 196 -23.96 -15.94 2.50
C THR A 196 -25.26 -16.32 1.77
N ALA A 197 -26.39 -15.70 2.13
CA ALA A 197 -27.71 -16.00 1.55
C ALA A 197 -28.09 -15.01 0.44
N HIS A 198 -27.10 -14.40 -0.22
CA HIS A 198 -27.30 -13.40 -1.27
C HIS A 198 -27.88 -14.01 -2.55
N GLY A 199 -27.49 -15.25 -2.91
CA GLY A 199 -27.99 -15.92 -4.12
C GLY A 199 -27.65 -15.18 -5.41
N THR A 200 -26.65 -14.31 -5.36
CA THR A 200 -26.18 -13.46 -6.46
C THR A 200 -24.80 -13.90 -6.95
N GLU A 201 -24.39 -13.32 -8.06
CA GLU A 201 -23.13 -13.59 -8.77
C GLU A 201 -21.96 -12.76 -8.20
N HIS A 202 -21.83 -12.75 -6.87
CA HIS A 202 -20.80 -12.02 -6.13
C HIS A 202 -20.16 -12.89 -5.06
N HIS A 203 -19.03 -12.45 -4.50
CA HIS A 203 -18.37 -13.16 -3.40
C HIS A 203 -18.93 -12.78 -2.03
N ASP A 204 -19.09 -13.80 -1.19
CA ASP A 204 -18.97 -13.68 0.27
C ASP A 204 -17.55 -14.11 0.71
N LEU A 205 -17.20 -13.95 1.99
CA LEU A 205 -15.85 -14.26 2.49
C LEU A 205 -15.42 -15.71 2.22
N PRO A 206 -16.26 -16.75 2.41
CA PRO A 206 -15.93 -18.11 2.01
C PRO A 206 -15.66 -18.26 0.51
N GLY A 207 -16.56 -17.74 -0.34
CA GLY A 207 -16.42 -17.82 -1.80
C GLY A 207 -15.20 -17.07 -2.33
N PHE A 208 -14.86 -15.94 -1.71
CA PHE A 208 -13.64 -15.19 -1.97
C PHE A 208 -12.40 -16.06 -1.69
N ALA A 209 -12.32 -16.67 -0.50
CA ALA A 209 -11.20 -17.52 -0.12
C ALA A 209 -11.04 -18.73 -1.06
N ASP A 210 -12.14 -19.37 -1.45
CA ASP A 210 -12.14 -20.46 -2.43
C ASP A 210 -11.62 -20.00 -3.80
N THR A 211 -12.00 -18.79 -4.23
CA THR A 211 -11.54 -18.19 -5.50
C THR A 211 -10.04 -17.92 -5.45
N VAL A 212 -9.52 -17.33 -4.37
CA VAL A 212 -8.07 -17.11 -4.19
C VAL A 212 -7.30 -18.43 -4.18
N ALA A 213 -7.80 -19.45 -3.48
CA ALA A 213 -7.17 -20.78 -3.45
C ALA A 213 -7.13 -21.43 -4.85
N ARG A 214 -8.20 -21.26 -5.63
CA ARG A 214 -8.25 -21.77 -7.01
C ARG A 214 -7.33 -20.99 -7.95
N LEU A 215 -7.25 -19.67 -7.82
CA LEU A 215 -6.28 -18.84 -8.55
C LEU A 215 -4.82 -19.24 -8.25
N ARG A 216 -4.52 -19.59 -6.99
CA ARG A 216 -3.21 -20.18 -6.62
C ARG A 216 -2.96 -21.51 -7.30
N THR A 217 -3.96 -22.39 -7.32
CA THR A 217 -3.85 -23.72 -7.94
C THR A 217 -3.52 -23.65 -9.43
N VAL A 218 -4.05 -22.64 -10.14
CA VAL A 218 -3.76 -22.44 -11.57
C VAL A 218 -2.51 -21.58 -11.81
N GLY A 219 -1.77 -21.18 -10.77
CA GLY A 219 -0.57 -20.35 -10.91
C GLY A 219 -0.83 -18.90 -11.31
N ALA A 220 -2.05 -18.41 -11.13
CA ALA A 220 -2.39 -17.00 -11.33
C ALA A 220 -1.94 -16.13 -10.14
N VAL A 221 -2.03 -16.69 -8.92
CA VAL A 221 -1.64 -16.05 -7.65
C VAL A 221 -0.48 -16.85 -7.04
N SER A 222 0.50 -16.15 -6.50
CA SER A 222 1.65 -16.69 -5.77
C SER A 222 1.82 -16.01 -4.42
N ASP A 223 2.83 -16.41 -3.63
CA ASP A 223 3.14 -15.78 -2.34
C ASP A 223 3.62 -14.32 -2.48
N THR A 224 4.04 -13.91 -3.68
CA THR A 224 4.45 -12.53 -3.96
C THR A 224 3.34 -11.69 -4.59
N THR A 225 2.18 -12.27 -4.86
CA THR A 225 1.04 -11.56 -5.44
C THR A 225 0.30 -10.79 -4.35
N ASP A 226 0.11 -9.48 -4.53
CA ASP A 226 -0.73 -8.67 -3.65
C ASP A 226 -2.21 -8.89 -4.00
N VAL A 227 -2.94 -9.64 -3.15
CA VAL A 227 -4.37 -9.89 -3.34
C VAL A 227 -5.17 -8.85 -2.55
N VAL A 228 -5.81 -7.94 -3.27
CA VAL A 228 -6.53 -6.79 -2.74
C VAL A 228 -8.04 -6.99 -2.94
N ALA A 229 -8.77 -7.13 -1.84
CA ALA A 229 -10.22 -7.17 -1.86
C ALA A 229 -10.79 -5.76 -2.13
N ILE A 230 -11.66 -5.66 -3.12
CA ILE A 230 -12.35 -4.43 -3.56
C ILE A 230 -13.86 -4.67 -3.60
N HIS A 231 -14.63 -3.65 -4.00
CA HIS A 231 -16.10 -3.75 -4.07
C HIS A 231 -16.78 -4.13 -2.75
N LEU A 232 -16.23 -3.66 -1.63
CA LEU A 232 -16.63 -4.05 -0.28
C LEU A 232 -17.92 -3.34 0.15
N SER A 233 -18.98 -4.10 0.47
CA SER A 233 -20.23 -3.52 0.99
C SER A 233 -20.28 -3.47 2.51
N HIS A 234 -21.31 -2.82 3.06
CA HIS A 234 -21.61 -2.84 4.49
C HIS A 234 -21.96 -4.21 5.10
N HIS A 235 -22.08 -5.27 4.29
CA HIS A 235 -22.24 -6.63 4.77
C HIS A 235 -20.91 -7.23 5.29
N ASN A 236 -19.80 -6.54 5.00
CA ASN A 236 -18.52 -6.84 5.58
C ASN A 236 -18.44 -6.49 7.07
N PRO A 237 -17.69 -7.30 7.85
CA PRO A 237 -17.42 -6.97 9.24
C PRO A 237 -16.58 -5.68 9.34
N PRO A 238 -16.51 -5.05 10.53
CA PRO A 238 -15.66 -3.88 10.73
C PRO A 238 -14.23 -4.12 10.27
N GLU A 239 -13.56 -3.08 9.74
CA GLU A 239 -12.28 -3.22 9.02
C GLU A 239 -11.19 -4.07 9.73
N PRO A 240 -10.97 -3.98 11.06
CA PRO A 240 -9.97 -4.83 11.73
C PRO A 240 -10.29 -6.33 11.64
N GLU A 241 -11.58 -6.68 11.70
CA GLU A 241 -12.04 -8.06 11.57
C GLU A 241 -11.98 -8.51 10.10
N LEU A 242 -12.42 -7.66 9.16
CA LEU A 242 -12.30 -7.93 7.73
C LEU A 242 -10.84 -8.22 7.33
N ALA A 243 -9.91 -7.38 7.78
CA ALA A 243 -8.49 -7.56 7.51
C ALA A 243 -7.95 -8.87 8.07
N ALA A 244 -8.39 -9.27 9.27
CA ALA A 244 -8.01 -10.54 9.87
C ALA A 244 -8.52 -11.74 9.04
N VAL A 245 -9.80 -11.74 8.66
CA VAL A 245 -10.39 -12.84 7.88
C VAL A 245 -9.77 -12.95 6.50
N LEU A 246 -9.58 -11.84 5.79
CA LEU A 246 -8.94 -11.85 4.47
C LEU A 246 -7.50 -12.38 4.53
N SER A 247 -6.78 -12.09 5.63
CA SER A 247 -5.39 -12.54 5.81
C SER A 247 -5.25 -14.06 5.87
N ASP A 248 -6.29 -14.80 6.30
CA ASP A 248 -6.29 -16.27 6.29
C ASP A 248 -6.17 -16.84 4.86
N SER A 249 -6.62 -16.08 3.86
CA SER A 249 -6.47 -16.39 2.44
C SER A 249 -5.24 -15.73 1.81
N GLY A 250 -4.43 -14.99 2.58
CA GLY A 250 -3.31 -14.18 2.07
C GLY A 250 -3.75 -12.96 1.26
N ALA A 251 -4.92 -12.41 1.58
CA ALA A 251 -5.46 -11.19 0.99
C ALA A 251 -5.61 -10.08 2.03
N ARG A 252 -5.92 -8.87 1.56
CA ARG A 252 -6.16 -7.69 2.40
C ARG A 252 -7.24 -6.80 1.81
N PRO A 253 -7.96 -5.99 2.61
CA PRO A 253 -8.88 -5.01 2.05
C PRO A 253 -8.10 -3.87 1.41
N GLY A 254 -8.50 -3.46 0.21
CA GLY A 254 -8.03 -2.22 -0.41
C GLY A 254 -8.52 -1.00 0.38
N ARG A 255 -7.98 0.18 0.09
CA ARG A 255 -8.49 1.45 0.65
C ARG A 255 -8.57 2.51 -0.43
N ASP A 256 -9.59 3.35 -0.32
CA ASP A 256 -9.68 4.55 -1.15
C ASP A 256 -8.44 5.43 -0.93
N GLY A 257 -7.83 5.86 -2.04
CA GLY A 257 -6.60 6.66 -2.05
C GLY A 257 -5.31 5.84 -1.90
N GLU A 258 -5.42 4.52 -1.73
CA GLU A 258 -4.25 3.65 -1.70
C GLU A 258 -3.60 3.53 -3.07
N VAL A 259 -2.27 3.58 -3.08
CA VAL A 259 -1.45 3.35 -4.27
C VAL A 259 -0.79 1.97 -4.16
N VAL A 260 -1.22 1.05 -5.03
CA VAL A 260 -0.63 -0.29 -5.18
C VAL A 260 0.40 -0.24 -6.31
N ARG A 261 1.65 -0.64 -6.03
CA ARG A 261 2.74 -0.64 -7.01
C ARG A 261 3.02 -2.07 -7.50
N VAL A 262 2.97 -2.23 -8.81
CA VAL A 262 3.00 -3.50 -9.56
C VAL A 262 4.31 -3.57 -10.36
N GLY A 263 4.89 -4.78 -10.50
CA GLY A 263 6.06 -5.14 -11.32
C GLY A 263 7.44 -4.70 -10.82
N ALA A 264 7.54 -4.17 -9.61
CA ALA A 264 8.79 -4.24 -8.87
C ALA A 264 8.91 -5.66 -8.30
N GLY A 265 9.62 -6.55 -8.99
CA GLY A 265 9.89 -7.92 -8.52
C GLY A 265 10.39 -7.92 -7.07
N GLY A 266 9.65 -8.59 -6.19
CA GLY A 266 9.84 -8.59 -4.74
C GLY A 266 9.32 -7.31 -4.09
N ALA A 267 8.52 -7.44 -3.03
CA ALA A 267 8.12 -6.30 -2.20
C ALA A 267 9.35 -5.41 -1.95
N ARG A 268 9.32 -4.17 -2.45
CA ARG A 268 10.45 -3.25 -2.25
C ARG A 268 10.69 -3.19 -0.73
N PRO A 269 11.94 -3.36 -0.28
CA PRO A 269 12.30 -3.22 1.12
C PRO A 269 11.68 -1.96 1.73
N ILE A 270 10.71 -2.14 2.64
CA ILE A 270 10.10 -1.02 3.35
C ILE A 270 11.03 -0.62 4.48
N ARG A 271 11.32 0.68 4.55
CA ARG A 271 12.12 1.28 5.62
C ARG A 271 11.25 2.15 6.50
N THR A 272 11.11 1.74 7.76
CA THR A 272 10.30 2.46 8.73
C THR A 272 11.19 3.09 9.80
N LEU A 273 11.12 4.42 9.95
CA LEU A 273 11.72 5.12 11.07
C LEU A 273 10.70 5.28 12.21
N VAL A 274 11.03 4.75 13.39
CA VAL A 274 10.21 4.85 14.60
C VAL A 274 10.85 5.85 15.56
N LEU A 275 10.25 7.03 15.65
CA LEU A 275 10.62 8.13 16.55
C LEU A 275 9.83 8.05 17.86
N GLY A 276 10.37 8.63 18.93
CA GLY A 276 9.57 8.89 20.13
C GLY A 276 10.39 9.17 21.38
N GLY A 277 9.72 9.73 22.38
CA GLY A 277 10.32 10.01 23.69
C GLY A 277 10.76 8.75 24.45
N ALA A 278 11.37 8.94 25.61
CA ALA A 278 11.65 7.83 26.52
C ALA A 278 10.35 7.15 26.96
N ARG A 279 10.33 5.81 27.00
CA ARG A 279 9.17 4.99 27.42
C ARG A 279 7.89 5.21 26.58
N SER A 280 8.01 5.72 25.36
CA SER A 280 6.90 5.92 24.42
C SER A 280 6.39 4.64 23.75
N GLY A 281 7.11 3.52 23.87
CA GLY A 281 6.79 2.25 23.19
C GLY A 281 7.52 2.01 21.87
N LYS A 282 8.43 2.91 21.44
CA LYS A 282 9.12 2.81 20.14
C LYS A 282 9.83 1.49 19.84
N SER A 283 10.63 0.95 20.75
CA SER A 283 11.30 -0.35 20.51
C SER A 283 10.28 -1.49 20.39
N ALA A 284 9.22 -1.50 21.22
CA ALA A 284 8.19 -2.53 21.15
C ALA A 284 7.37 -2.44 19.86
N HIS A 285 7.08 -1.22 19.38
CA HIS A 285 6.41 -1.02 18.09
C HIS A 285 7.30 -1.48 16.93
N ALA A 286 8.58 -1.11 16.92
CA ALA A 286 9.51 -1.54 15.89
C ALA A 286 9.77 -3.06 15.90
N GLU A 287 9.77 -3.68 17.09
CA GLU A 287 9.78 -5.14 17.25
C GLU A 287 8.52 -5.77 16.62
N ALA A 288 7.34 -5.19 16.85
CA ALA A 288 6.07 -5.69 16.32
C ALA A 288 5.97 -5.61 14.78
N LEU A 289 6.59 -4.59 14.15
CA LEU A 289 6.61 -4.45 12.69
C LEU A 289 7.28 -5.64 11.98
N LEU A 290 8.21 -6.33 12.66
CA LEU A 290 9.00 -7.42 12.10
C LEU A 290 8.69 -8.77 12.78
N ALA A 291 7.67 -8.83 13.65
CA ALA A 291 7.41 -10.01 14.48
C ALA A 291 6.98 -11.24 13.67
N ALA A 292 6.37 -11.04 12.49
CA ALA A 292 5.95 -12.10 11.60
C ALA A 292 7.09 -12.63 10.69
N GLU A 293 8.24 -11.94 10.66
CA GLU A 293 9.36 -12.33 9.81
C GLU A 293 10.05 -13.60 10.31
N PRO A 294 10.36 -14.57 9.42
CA PRO A 294 10.95 -15.85 9.82
C PRO A 294 12.36 -15.69 10.39
N ALA A 295 13.08 -14.63 10.01
CA ALA A 295 14.40 -14.28 10.51
C ALA A 295 14.59 -12.77 10.51
N VAL A 296 15.17 -12.22 11.58
CA VAL A 296 15.46 -10.78 11.71
C VAL A 296 16.86 -10.58 12.30
N THR A 297 17.59 -9.60 11.77
CA THR A 297 18.87 -9.15 12.33
C THR A 297 18.68 -7.89 13.18
N TYR A 298 18.80 -8.02 14.49
CA TYR A 298 18.73 -6.90 15.44
C TYR A 298 20.12 -6.27 15.59
N LEU A 299 20.30 -5.04 15.11
CA LEU A 299 21.51 -4.24 15.27
C LEU A 299 21.45 -3.43 16.57
N ALA A 300 22.19 -3.89 17.58
CA ALA A 300 22.27 -3.25 18.88
C ALA A 300 23.49 -2.31 18.93
N THR A 301 23.25 -1.00 18.94
CA THR A 301 24.33 0.01 18.88
C THR A 301 24.73 0.57 20.24
N GLY A 302 24.02 0.17 21.31
CA GLY A 302 24.24 0.67 22.67
C GLY A 302 25.40 0.03 23.44
N GLY A 303 25.92 -1.11 22.97
CA GLY A 303 27.00 -1.87 23.62
C GLY A 303 26.73 -2.26 25.09
N ILE A 304 27.76 -2.83 25.72
CA ILE A 304 27.79 -3.11 27.16
C ILE A 304 28.34 -1.87 27.89
N ARG A 305 27.55 -1.32 28.82
CA ARG A 305 28.03 -0.29 29.77
C ARG A 305 28.43 -0.97 31.08
N GLU A 306 29.74 -1.09 31.32
CA GLU A 306 30.26 -1.67 32.56
C GLU A 306 29.79 -0.86 33.79
N GLY A 307 29.25 -1.55 34.80
CA GLY A 307 28.83 -0.94 36.07
C GLY A 307 27.41 -0.35 36.11
N ASP A 308 26.66 -0.34 35.00
CA ASP A 308 25.27 0.16 34.97
C ASP A 308 24.25 -0.99 35.07
N SER A 309 23.78 -1.27 36.28
CA SER A 309 22.81 -2.34 36.55
C SER A 309 21.43 -2.07 35.94
N GLU A 310 21.04 -0.80 35.80
CA GLU A 310 19.77 -0.42 35.18
C GLU A 310 19.82 -0.67 33.67
N TRP A 311 20.93 -0.29 33.02
CA TRP A 311 21.21 -0.60 31.62
C TRP A 311 21.20 -2.10 31.37
N ALA A 312 21.90 -2.87 32.21
CA ALA A 312 21.94 -4.33 32.10
C ALA A 312 20.53 -4.95 32.23
N GLN A 313 19.69 -4.45 33.13
CA GLN A 313 18.31 -4.91 33.26
C GLN A 313 17.47 -4.57 32.02
N ARG A 314 17.63 -3.36 31.46
CA ARG A 314 16.94 -2.96 30.22
C ARG A 314 17.31 -3.83 29.04
N VAL A 315 18.60 -4.13 28.87
CA VAL A 315 19.11 -5.03 27.83
C VAL A 315 18.51 -6.43 27.99
N ARG A 316 18.48 -6.97 29.22
CA ARG A 316 17.85 -8.28 29.49
C ARG A 316 16.37 -8.30 29.08
N LEU A 317 15.60 -7.28 29.48
CA LEU A 317 14.19 -7.17 29.13
C LEU A 317 13.97 -7.02 27.63
N HIS A 318 14.87 -6.35 26.90
CA HIS A 318 14.78 -6.24 25.45
C HIS A 318 15.08 -7.57 24.76
N ARG A 319 16.10 -8.31 25.20
CA ARG A 319 16.40 -9.64 24.66
C ARG A 319 15.27 -10.63 24.90
N ALA A 320 14.68 -10.64 26.10
CA ALA A 320 13.62 -11.57 26.47
C ALA A 320 12.29 -11.40 25.71
N ARG A 321 12.06 -10.27 25.04
CA ARG A 321 10.85 -10.03 24.24
C ARG A 321 10.94 -10.55 22.81
N ARG A 322 12.14 -10.86 22.32
CA ARG A 322 12.38 -11.18 20.92
C ARG A 322 12.19 -12.68 20.68
N PRO A 323 11.68 -13.09 19.52
CA PRO A 323 11.70 -14.49 19.12
C PRO A 323 13.12 -15.08 19.08
N ASP A 324 13.26 -16.37 19.37
CA ASP A 324 14.55 -17.07 19.30
C ASP A 324 15.12 -17.13 17.87
N SER A 325 14.28 -16.92 16.84
CA SER A 325 14.70 -16.81 15.45
C SER A 325 15.47 -15.53 15.12
N TRP A 326 15.47 -14.54 16.03
CA TRP A 326 16.14 -13.26 15.82
C TRP A 326 17.62 -13.33 16.20
N ARG A 327 18.48 -12.90 15.28
CA ARG A 327 19.92 -12.77 15.53
C ARG A 327 20.23 -11.37 16.01
N THR A 328 20.89 -11.23 17.16
CA THR A 328 21.40 -9.93 17.63
C THR A 328 22.86 -9.75 17.22
N VAL A 329 23.20 -8.61 16.62
CA VAL A 329 24.55 -8.18 16.28
C VAL A 329 24.84 -6.88 17.03
N GLU A 330 25.85 -6.90 17.89
CA GLU A 330 26.34 -5.70 18.57
C GLU A 330 27.40 -5.04 17.70
N THR A 331 27.10 -3.87 17.13
CA THR A 331 28.00 -3.19 16.20
C THR A 331 27.73 -1.69 16.16
N THR A 332 28.77 -0.92 15.85
CA THR A 332 28.66 0.50 15.48
C THR A 332 28.81 0.69 13.97
N ASP A 333 29.29 -0.31 13.23
CA ASP A 333 29.36 -0.34 11.77
C ASP A 333 28.02 -0.76 11.14
N VAL A 334 27.00 0.06 11.40
CA VAL A 334 25.63 -0.16 10.92
C VAL A 334 25.55 -0.09 9.39
N ALA A 335 26.36 0.76 8.75
CA ALA A 335 26.32 0.97 7.31
C ALA A 335 26.72 -0.31 6.55
N SER A 336 27.75 -1.02 7.00
CA SER A 336 28.13 -2.30 6.40
C SER A 336 27.03 -3.37 6.56
N GLU A 337 26.44 -3.50 7.74
CA GLU A 337 25.35 -4.46 7.99
C GLU A 337 24.11 -4.19 7.11
N LEU A 338 23.74 -2.92 6.94
CA LEU A 338 22.63 -2.52 6.06
C LEU A 338 22.91 -2.88 4.60
N ARG A 339 24.13 -2.64 4.10
CA ARG A 339 24.51 -2.95 2.70
C ARG A 339 24.55 -4.45 2.41
N SER A 340 24.92 -5.27 3.40
CA SER A 340 25.02 -6.73 3.24
C SER A 340 23.78 -7.50 3.70
N ALA A 341 22.66 -6.80 3.93
CA ALA A 341 21.47 -7.38 4.52
C ALA A 341 20.88 -8.51 3.67
N ALA A 342 20.73 -9.70 4.27
CA ALA A 342 20.03 -10.84 3.67
C ALA A 342 18.65 -11.12 4.30
N HIS A 343 18.41 -10.54 5.47
CA HIS A 343 17.17 -10.67 6.23
C HIS A 343 16.73 -9.28 6.71
N PRO A 344 15.43 -9.09 7.04
CA PRO A 344 14.97 -7.85 7.65
C PRO A 344 15.81 -7.44 8.87
N LEU A 345 16.02 -6.14 9.06
CA LEU A 345 16.80 -5.64 10.20
C LEU A 345 16.02 -4.68 11.11
N LEU A 346 16.39 -4.71 12.38
CA LEU A 346 15.97 -3.72 13.37
C LEU A 346 17.19 -3.01 13.96
N LEU A 347 17.33 -1.72 13.70
CA LEU A 347 18.37 -0.86 14.27
C LEU A 347 17.88 -0.17 15.56
N ASP A 348 18.45 -0.51 16.71
CA ASP A 348 18.08 0.07 18.02
C ASP A 348 19.35 0.46 18.83
N CYS A 349 19.65 1.76 19.01
CA CYS A 349 19.00 2.90 18.37
C CYS A 349 19.99 3.88 17.73
N LEU A 350 19.48 4.72 16.84
CA LEU A 350 20.23 5.81 16.20
C LEU A 350 20.89 6.76 17.23
N GLY A 351 20.26 6.93 18.40
CA GLY A 351 20.83 7.75 19.48
C GLY A 351 22.13 7.18 20.04
N THR A 352 22.18 5.88 20.33
CA THR A 352 23.41 5.23 20.84
C THR A 352 24.47 5.08 19.76
N TRP A 353 24.06 4.85 18.51
CA TRP A 353 24.97 4.88 17.37
C TRP A 353 25.66 6.26 17.24
N LEU A 354 24.89 7.34 17.32
CA LEU A 354 25.43 8.70 17.23
C LEU A 354 26.40 8.98 18.37
N THR A 355 26.09 8.55 19.61
CA THR A 355 27.04 8.68 20.73
C THR A 355 28.37 8.00 20.41
N ALA A 356 28.35 6.78 19.87
CA ALA A 356 29.58 6.05 19.52
C ALA A 356 30.39 6.76 18.42
N ARG A 357 29.75 7.37 17.43
CA ARG A 357 30.43 8.17 16.40
C ARG A 357 31.02 9.46 16.95
N MET A 358 30.29 10.14 17.84
CA MET A 358 30.81 11.33 18.55
C MET A 358 32.03 10.99 19.42
N ASP A 359 32.01 9.84 20.12
CA ASP A 359 33.16 9.34 20.89
C ASP A 359 34.37 9.06 19.98
N GLN A 360 34.15 8.35 18.87
CA GLN A 360 35.19 8.01 17.89
C GLN A 360 35.90 9.25 17.34
N HIS A 361 35.14 10.30 17.01
CA HIS A 361 35.67 11.57 16.51
C HIS A 361 36.06 12.57 17.61
N ARG A 362 36.01 12.16 18.89
CA ARG A 362 36.34 12.96 20.08
C ARG A 362 35.60 14.31 20.13
N VAL A 363 34.37 14.34 19.64
CA VAL A 363 33.58 15.57 19.49
C VAL A 363 33.29 16.23 20.84
N TRP A 364 33.19 15.44 21.92
CA TRP A 364 32.99 15.95 23.28
C TRP A 364 34.14 16.83 23.78
N ASP A 365 35.36 16.58 23.28
CA ASP A 365 36.61 17.24 23.68
C ASP A 365 37.12 18.22 22.61
N GLY A 366 36.24 18.68 21.70
CA GLY A 366 36.59 19.62 20.63
C GLY A 366 37.17 18.98 19.36
N GLY A 367 36.92 17.68 19.16
CA GLY A 367 37.28 16.95 17.95
C GLY A 367 36.47 17.32 16.69
N ALA A 368 36.57 16.51 15.65
CA ALA A 368 36.12 16.86 14.30
C ALA A 368 34.62 16.54 14.08
N LEU A 369 33.78 17.58 14.04
CA LEU A 369 32.36 17.44 13.70
C LEU A 369 32.13 16.93 12.27
N ASP A 370 33.00 17.31 11.33
CA ASP A 370 32.92 16.88 9.92
C ASP A 370 32.97 15.36 9.79
N GLY A 371 33.72 14.67 10.67
CA GLY A 371 33.76 13.21 10.71
C GLY A 371 32.42 12.59 11.08
N VAL A 372 31.70 13.18 12.04
CA VAL A 372 30.35 12.72 12.41
C VAL A 372 29.36 12.99 11.29
N HIS A 373 29.47 14.12 10.59
CA HIS A 373 28.62 14.40 9.43
C HIS A 373 28.85 13.39 8.29
N ALA A 374 30.10 13.03 8.01
CA ALA A 374 30.43 12.00 7.04
C ALA A 374 29.87 10.61 7.44
N ASP A 375 29.92 10.25 8.73
CA ASP A 375 29.31 9.01 9.21
C ASP A 375 27.78 9.02 9.05
N ILE A 376 27.12 10.18 9.24
CA ILE A 376 25.68 10.34 8.99
C ILE A 376 25.39 10.20 7.49
N ASP A 377 26.20 10.80 6.62
CA ASP A 377 26.07 10.66 5.16
C ASP A 377 26.12 9.18 4.76
N GLU A 378 27.12 8.45 5.27
CA GLU A 378 27.29 7.03 4.97
C GLU A 378 26.12 6.19 5.47
N LEU A 379 25.65 6.42 6.70
CA LEU A 379 24.50 5.70 7.26
C LEU A 379 23.23 5.94 6.44
N VAL A 380 22.97 7.19 6.05
CA VAL A 380 21.79 7.55 5.26
C VAL A 380 21.86 6.89 3.88
N ALA A 381 23.01 6.90 3.22
CA ALA A 381 23.20 6.21 1.94
C ALA A 381 22.99 4.70 2.08
N ALA A 382 23.58 4.06 3.11
CA ALA A 382 23.39 2.64 3.37
C ALA A 382 21.93 2.27 3.70
N TRP A 383 21.19 3.16 4.38
CA TRP A 383 19.76 3.00 4.61
C TRP A 383 18.96 3.11 3.30
N GLN A 384 19.32 4.07 2.44
CA GLN A 384 18.69 4.25 1.12
C GLN A 384 18.90 3.07 0.17
N ASP A 385 20.04 2.38 0.31
CA ASP A 385 20.41 1.26 -0.55
C ASP A 385 20.17 -0.11 0.10
N CYS A 386 19.56 -0.15 1.30
CA CYS A 386 19.32 -1.39 2.03
C CYS A 386 18.41 -2.35 1.22
N PRO A 387 18.88 -3.57 0.89
CA PRO A 387 18.16 -4.50 0.04
C PRO A 387 17.11 -5.34 0.78
N ALA A 388 16.93 -5.14 2.09
CA ALA A 388 15.97 -5.86 2.94
C ALA A 388 15.13 -4.89 3.78
N HIS A 389 13.92 -5.32 4.18
CA HIS A 389 13.06 -4.55 5.07
C HIS A 389 13.82 -4.10 6.31
N ALA A 390 13.64 -2.84 6.72
CA ALA A 390 14.39 -2.32 7.85
C ALA A 390 13.53 -1.40 8.72
N ALA A 391 13.68 -1.55 10.03
CA ALA A 391 13.13 -0.62 11.00
C ALA A 391 14.27 0.04 11.78
N ALA A 392 14.21 1.35 11.99
CA ALA A 392 15.17 2.08 12.79
C ALA A 392 14.47 2.79 13.95
N VAL A 393 15.01 2.66 15.15
CA VAL A 393 14.51 3.32 16.35
C VAL A 393 15.36 4.56 16.62
N SER A 394 14.72 5.71 16.86
CA SER A 394 15.41 6.89 17.37
C SER A 394 14.66 7.59 18.49
N ASN A 395 15.42 8.29 19.33
CA ASN A 395 14.86 9.12 20.38
C ASN A 395 14.45 10.49 19.80
N GLU A 396 13.24 10.93 20.12
CA GLU A 396 12.84 12.32 19.90
C GLU A 396 13.20 13.15 21.14
N VAL A 397 14.37 13.78 21.12
CA VAL A 397 14.93 14.58 22.22
C VAL A 397 14.74 16.08 22.04
N GLY A 398 14.37 16.53 20.83
CA GLY A 398 14.17 17.94 20.49
C GLY A 398 12.89 18.51 21.10
N SER A 399 11.89 17.66 21.35
CA SER A 399 10.61 18.05 21.98
C SER A 399 10.69 18.23 23.51
N GLY A 400 11.87 18.06 24.12
CA GLY A 400 12.11 18.20 25.56
C GLY A 400 12.68 19.57 25.98
N VAL A 401 13.10 19.67 27.25
CA VAL A 401 13.78 20.86 27.77
C VAL A 401 15.17 21.00 27.12
N VAL A 402 15.59 22.23 26.82
CA VAL A 402 16.94 22.54 26.34
C VAL A 402 17.98 22.04 27.35
N PRO A 403 18.94 21.16 26.96
CA PRO A 403 19.95 20.66 27.89
C PRO A 403 20.80 21.78 28.49
N ALA A 404 21.06 21.69 29.80
CA ALA A 404 21.88 22.67 30.53
C ALA A 404 23.36 22.64 30.10
N THR A 405 23.87 21.47 29.71
CA THR A 405 25.27 21.28 29.31
C THR A 405 25.47 21.52 27.82
N ALA A 406 26.67 21.98 27.45
CA ALA A 406 27.05 22.15 26.04
C ALA A 406 27.02 20.82 25.28
N SER A 407 27.51 19.75 25.90
CA SER A 407 27.48 18.39 25.34
C SER A 407 26.04 17.90 25.08
N GLY A 408 25.12 18.17 26.00
CA GLY A 408 23.71 17.81 25.83
C GLY A 408 23.06 18.54 24.65
N ARG A 409 23.34 19.85 24.49
CA ARG A 409 22.84 20.63 23.35
C ARG A 409 23.41 20.10 22.04
N LEU A 410 24.70 19.84 21.99
CA LEU A 410 25.37 19.30 20.81
C LEU A 410 24.79 17.95 20.37
N PHE A 411 24.61 17.01 21.31
CA PHE A 411 23.99 15.72 21.03
C PHE A 411 22.55 15.86 20.52
N ARG A 412 21.75 16.71 21.17
CA ARG A 412 20.36 16.98 20.76
C ARG A 412 20.31 17.51 19.32
N ASP A 413 21.15 18.47 19.00
CA ASP A 413 21.15 19.13 17.70
C ASP A 413 21.60 18.16 16.58
N LEU A 414 22.68 17.38 16.82
CA LEU A 414 23.13 16.35 15.87
C LEU A 414 22.13 15.21 15.70
N LEU A 415 21.46 14.76 16.78
CA LEU A 415 20.41 13.74 16.69
C LEU A 415 19.20 14.27 15.93
N GLY A 416 18.87 15.55 16.05
CA GLY A 416 17.84 16.20 15.24
C GLY A 416 18.18 16.16 13.74
N VAL A 417 19.42 16.49 13.38
CA VAL A 417 19.92 16.39 11.99
C VAL A 417 19.84 14.95 11.48
N LEU A 418 20.30 13.97 12.26
CA LEU A 418 20.23 12.56 11.91
C LEU A 418 18.78 12.10 11.72
N ASN A 419 17.89 12.42 12.66
CA ASN A 419 16.47 12.04 12.58
C ASN A 419 15.79 12.61 11.33
N ALA A 420 16.02 13.89 11.02
CA ALA A 420 15.45 14.53 9.84
C ALA A 420 15.91 13.85 8.54
N ARG A 421 17.20 13.51 8.44
CA ARG A 421 17.77 12.86 7.26
C ARG A 421 17.33 11.41 7.10
N MET A 422 17.27 10.67 8.21
CA MET A 422 16.72 9.31 8.20
C MET A 422 15.24 9.33 7.84
N ALA A 423 14.46 10.30 8.34
CA ALA A 423 13.04 10.44 8.00
C ALA A 423 12.84 10.69 6.51
N ALA A 424 13.63 11.58 5.92
CA ALA A 424 13.60 11.86 4.47
C ALA A 424 14.04 10.67 3.60
N ALA A 425 14.79 9.74 4.17
CA ALA A 425 15.29 8.54 3.49
C ALA A 425 14.45 7.27 3.78
N SER A 426 13.38 7.38 4.56
CA SER A 426 12.50 6.28 4.93
C SER A 426 11.19 6.32 4.13
N ASP A 427 10.65 5.13 3.85
CA ASP A 427 9.35 5.00 3.18
C ASP A 427 8.19 5.28 4.16
N GLU A 428 8.38 4.97 5.44
CA GLU A 428 7.44 5.30 6.52
C GLU A 428 8.12 5.96 7.72
N VAL A 429 7.42 6.90 8.36
CA VAL A 429 7.86 7.50 9.63
C VAL A 429 6.72 7.46 10.64
N VAL A 430 7.00 6.89 11.81
CA VAL A 430 6.05 6.76 12.92
C VAL A 430 6.58 7.48 14.15
N LEU A 431 5.79 8.39 14.70
CA LEU A 431 6.03 9.00 16.01
C LEU A 431 5.23 8.25 17.09
N MET A 432 5.92 7.72 18.08
CA MET A 432 5.29 7.06 19.21
C MET A 432 4.97 8.03 20.34
N VAL A 433 3.69 8.10 20.73
CA VAL A 433 3.19 8.93 21.81
C VAL A 433 2.35 8.07 22.76
N ALA A 434 2.81 7.94 24.02
CA ALA A 434 2.12 7.15 25.05
C ALA A 434 1.72 5.72 24.61
N GLY A 435 2.58 5.04 23.85
CA GLY A 435 2.32 3.69 23.34
C GLY A 435 1.52 3.64 22.04
N ARG A 436 1.10 4.79 21.49
CA ARG A 436 0.31 4.87 20.26
C ARG A 436 1.15 5.36 19.07
N PRO A 437 1.04 4.72 17.89
CA PRO A 437 1.71 5.18 16.68
C PRO A 437 0.94 6.34 16.04
N LEU A 438 1.66 7.40 15.68
CA LEU A 438 1.20 8.49 14.82
C LEU A 438 2.04 8.46 13.54
N ARG A 439 1.42 8.13 12.40
CA ARG A 439 2.11 8.15 11.09
C ARG A 439 2.32 9.60 10.66
N LEU A 440 3.55 9.94 10.30
CA LEU A 440 3.87 11.24 9.72
C LEU A 440 3.72 11.16 8.19
N PRO A 441 3.17 12.20 7.54
CA PRO A 441 3.00 12.20 6.08
C PRO A 441 4.35 12.13 5.36
N VAL A 442 4.39 11.43 4.22
CA VAL A 442 5.59 11.23 3.38
C VAL A 442 6.05 12.54 2.72
N THR A 443 5.15 13.49 2.55
CA THR A 443 5.45 14.82 1.99
C THR A 443 5.75 15.82 3.10
N ALA A 444 6.96 16.39 3.09
CA ALA A 444 7.17 17.70 3.67
C ALA A 444 6.29 18.74 2.91
N PRO A 445 5.77 19.78 3.57
CA PRO A 445 4.97 20.82 2.94
C PRO A 445 5.70 21.57 1.81
#